data_AF-A0A414DFF5-F1
#
_entry.id   AF-A0A414DFF5-F1
#
_cell.length_a   1.000
_cell.length_b   1.000
_cell.length_c   1.000
_cell.angle_alpha   90.00
_cell.angle_beta   90.00
_cell.angle_gamma   90.00
#
_symmetry.space_group_name_H-M   'P 1'
#
loop_
_entity.id
_entity.type
_entity.pdbx_description
1 polymer ?
#
loop_
_entity_poly.entity_id
_entity_poly.type
_entity_poly.pdbx_seq_one_letter_code
_entity_poly.pdbx_strand_id
1 'polypeptide(L)'
;MDMTAIVIAASIPSAITGFCFWLIEQNIQKRAEKERKEREARQAKVDERERAREQSELCIINCINASLALGEATARAVQRIPDAHCNGDMHAALEYAQKVKHEQKDFLNEQAIKAVV
;
A
#
# COMPACT_ATOMS: atom_id res chain seq x y z
N MET A 1 -45.13 41.54 39.99
CA MET A 1 -44.83 40.98 38.66
C MET A 1 -44.84 39.47 38.81
N ASP A 2 -45.72 38.79 38.08
CA ASP A 2 -45.88 37.34 38.19
C ASP A 2 -44.60 36.61 37.80
N MET A 3 -44.12 35.74 38.68
CA MET A 3 -42.89 34.96 38.50
C MET A 3 -42.93 34.09 37.23
N THR A 4 -44.12 33.68 36.81
CA THR A 4 -44.38 32.96 35.55
C THR A 4 -44.08 33.83 34.32
N ALA A 5 -44.39 35.12 34.34
CA ALA A 5 -44.13 36.02 33.22
C ALA A 5 -42.62 36.25 33.01
N ILE A 6 -41.84 36.31 34.10
CA ILE A 6 -40.38 36.46 34.04
C ILE A 6 -39.72 35.18 33.50
N VAL A 7 -40.19 34.01 33.93
CA VAL A 7 -39.70 32.71 33.44
C VAL A 7 -40.02 32.53 31.95
N ILE A 8 -41.21 32.92 31.50
CA ILE A 8 -41.60 32.85 30.08
C ILE A 8 -40.78 33.86 29.26
N ALA A 9 -40.61 35.09 29.76
CA ALA A 9 -39.83 36.13 29.08
C ALA A 9 -38.34 35.77 28.93
N ALA A 10 -37.76 35.02 29.88
CA ALA A 10 -36.37 34.57 29.82
C ALA A 10 -36.17 33.26 29.05
N SER A 11 -37.16 32.35 29.06
CA SER A 11 -37.05 31.03 28.43
C SER A 11 -37.23 31.06 26.91
N ILE A 12 -38.11 31.91 26.39
CA ILE A 12 -38.36 32.01 24.94
C ILE A 12 -37.10 32.50 24.18
N PRO A 13 -36.44 33.61 24.56
CA PRO A 13 -35.23 34.05 23.89
C PRO A 13 -34.08 33.03 24.00
N SER A 14 -33.93 32.38 25.16
CA SER A 14 -32.90 31.36 25.38
C SER A 14 -33.08 30.13 24.49
N ALA A 15 -34.32 29.67 24.31
CA ALA A 15 -34.64 28.56 23.42
C ALA A 15 -34.36 28.91 21.95
N ILE A 16 -34.67 30.14 21.52
CA ILE A 16 -34.36 30.63 20.17
C ILE A 16 -32.85 30.69 19.96
N THR A 17 -32.08 31.22 20.92
CA THR A 17 -30.62 31.26 20.83
C THR A 17 -30.02 29.87 20.74
N GLY A 18 -30.46 28.93 21.58
CA GLY A 18 -30.02 27.52 21.53
C GLY A 18 -30.35 26.85 20.20
N PHE A 19 -31.54 27.10 19.64
CA PHE A 19 -31.92 26.59 18.32
C PHE A 19 -31.06 27.16 17.19
N CYS A 20 -30.77 28.47 17.21
CA CYS A 20 -29.86 29.10 16.25
C CYS A 20 -28.44 28.52 16.32
N PHE A 21 -27.90 28.30 17.53
CA PHE A 21 -26.60 27.64 17.70
C PHE A 21 -26.60 26.20 17.21
N TRP A 22 -27.67 25.44 17.48
CA TRP A 22 -27.81 24.07 16.99
C TRP A 22 -27.80 23.99 15.46
N LEU A 23 -28.47 24.92 14.76
CA LEU A 23 -28.43 24.99 13.29
C LEU A 23 -27.01 25.29 12.76
N ILE A 24 -26.25 26.14 13.45
CA ILE A 24 -24.86 26.48 13.09
C ILE A 24 -23.96 25.26 13.30
N GLU A 25 -24.06 24.61 14.46
CA GLU A 25 -23.28 23.42 14.79
C GLU A 25 -23.56 22.28 13.82
N GLN A 26 -24.83 22.04 13.48
CA GLN A 26 -25.21 21.02 12.51
C GLN A 26 -24.62 21.29 11.12
N ASN A 27 -24.54 22.56 10.69
CA ASN A 27 -23.91 22.93 9.43
C ASN A 27 -22.38 22.76 9.46
N ILE A 28 -21.73 23.06 10.59
CA ILE A 28 -20.29 22.84 10.78
C ILE A 28 -19.99 21.33 10.77
N GLN A 29 -20.75 20.53 11.51
CA GLN A 29 -20.61 19.07 11.55
C GLN A 29 -20.78 18.46 10.15
N LYS A 30 -21.78 18.90 9.37
CA LYS A 30 -21.97 18.43 7.98
C LYS A 30 -20.77 18.74 7.08
N ARG A 31 -20.15 19.91 7.23
CA ARG A 31 -18.94 20.28 6.46
C ARG A 31 -17.74 19.45 6.89
N ALA A 32 -17.52 19.30 8.20
CA ALA A 32 -16.44 18.48 8.75
C ALA A 32 -16.55 17.01 8.33
N GLU A 33 -17.76 16.45 8.34
CA GLU A 33 -18.01 15.08 7.90
C GLU A 33 -17.76 14.91 6.39
N LYS A 34 -18.15 15.90 5.58
CA LYS A 34 -17.88 15.90 4.13
C LYS A 34 -16.37 15.94 3.85
N GLU A 35 -15.64 16.84 4.51
CA GLU A 35 -14.17 16.93 4.37
C GLU A 35 -13.48 15.65 4.82
N ARG A 36 -13.95 15.04 5.92
CA ARG A 36 -13.43 13.77 6.42
C ARG A 36 -13.64 12.65 5.40
N LYS A 37 -14.85 12.52 4.86
CA LYS A 37 -15.16 11.53 3.81
C LYS A 37 -14.32 11.75 2.56
N GLU A 38 -14.08 13.00 2.16
CA GLU A 38 -13.23 13.30 1.00
C GLU A 38 -11.76 12.94 1.25
N ARG A 39 -11.24 13.21 2.45
CA ARG A 39 -9.89 12.78 2.85
C ARG A 39 -9.76 11.26 2.91
N GLU A 40 -10.71 10.57 3.52
CA GLU A 40 -10.75 9.11 3.59
C GLU A 40 -10.83 8.49 2.20
N ALA A 41 -11.68 9.03 1.31
CA ALA A 41 -11.76 8.57 -0.08
C ALA A 41 -10.46 8.83 -0.86
N ARG A 42 -9.79 9.96 -0.61
CA ARG A 42 -8.49 10.25 -1.23
C ARG A 42 -7.41 9.30 -0.73
N GLN A 43 -7.37 9.04 0.57
CA GLN A 43 -6.43 8.11 1.19
C GLN A 43 -6.66 6.69 0.65
N ALA A 44 -7.91 6.22 0.62
CA ALA A 44 -8.24 4.89 0.11
C ALA A 44 -7.77 4.68 -1.34
N LYS A 45 -7.88 5.71 -2.20
CA LYS A 45 -7.37 5.64 -3.59
C LYS A 45 -5.84 5.58 -3.66
N VAL A 46 -5.15 6.26 -2.74
CA VAL A 46 -3.69 6.21 -2.66
C VAL A 46 -3.27 4.82 -2.19
N ASP A 47 -3.87 4.32 -1.12
CA ASP A 47 -3.59 2.99 -0.56
C ASP A 47 -3.86 1.88 -1.59
N GLU A 48 -4.96 1.97 -2.36
CA GLU A 48 -5.25 1.01 -3.44
C GLU A 48 -4.17 1.04 -4.53
N ARG A 49 -3.73 2.25 -4.91
CA ARG A 49 -2.67 2.42 -5.91
C ARG A 49 -1.33 1.88 -5.41
N GLU A 50 -1.00 2.09 -4.14
CA GLU A 50 0.22 1.57 -3.52
C GLU A 50 0.19 0.05 -3.45
N ARG A 51 -0.92 -0.55 -3.00
CA ARG A 51 -1.09 -2.02 -3.01
C ARG A 51 -0.97 -2.62 -4.40
N ALA A 52 -1.55 -1.97 -5.42
CA ALA A 52 -1.44 -2.43 -6.80
C ALA A 52 0.01 -2.37 -7.32
N ARG A 53 0.77 -1.35 -6.91
CA ARG A 53 2.22 -1.25 -7.23
C ARG A 53 3.02 -2.35 -6.53
N GLU A 54 2.80 -2.55 -5.24
CA GLU A 54 3.47 -3.61 -4.47
C GLU A 54 3.21 -4.99 -5.10
N GLN A 55 1.96 -5.30 -5.46
CA GLN A 55 1.62 -6.56 -6.13
C GLN A 55 2.30 -6.69 -7.51
N SER A 56 2.38 -5.60 -8.27
CA SER A 56 3.08 -5.59 -9.56
C SER A 56 4.58 -5.84 -9.39
N GLU A 57 5.22 -5.23 -8.40
CA GLU A 57 6.64 -5.43 -8.10
C GLU A 57 6.92 -6.86 -7.65
N LEU A 58 6.08 -7.44 -6.79
CA LEU A 58 6.17 -8.85 -6.40
C LEU A 58 6.03 -9.79 -7.60
N CYS A 59 5.09 -9.49 -8.51
CA CYS A 59 4.92 -10.26 -9.75
C CYS A 59 6.19 -10.24 -10.61
N ILE A 60 6.82 -9.07 -10.78
CA ILE A 60 8.08 -8.91 -11.52
C ILE A 60 9.19 -9.75 -10.88
N ILE A 61 9.36 -9.69 -9.56
CA ILE A 61 10.38 -10.47 -8.85
C ILE A 61 10.17 -11.98 -9.08
N ASN A 62 8.93 -12.44 -8.97
CA ASN A 62 8.59 -13.85 -9.21
C ASN A 62 8.87 -14.27 -10.66
N CYS A 63 8.52 -13.43 -11.63
CA CYS A 63 8.82 -13.66 -13.05
C CYS A 63 10.33 -13.75 -13.32
N ILE A 64 11.13 -12.89 -12.70
CA ILE A 64 12.60 -12.93 -12.81
C ILE A 64 13.16 -14.21 -12.21
N ASN A 65 12.73 -14.57 -11.00
CA ASN A 65 13.15 -15.80 -10.33
C ASN A 65 12.81 -17.05 -11.16
N ALA A 66 11.61 -17.10 -11.73
CA ALA A 66 11.19 -18.20 -12.61
C ALA A 66 12.04 -18.27 -13.89
N SER A 67 12.31 -17.12 -14.52
CA SER A 67 13.14 -17.03 -15.72
C SER A 67 14.58 -17.45 -15.46
N LEU A 68 15.13 -17.05 -14.31
CA LEU A 68 16.50 -17.40 -13.91
C LEU A 68 16.61 -18.89 -13.57
N ALA A 69 15.63 -19.47 -12.87
CA ALA A 69 15.58 -20.91 -12.62
C ALA A 69 15.47 -21.72 -13.93
N LEU A 70 14.65 -21.26 -14.88
CA LEU A 70 14.56 -21.86 -16.22
C LEU A 70 15.89 -21.75 -16.98
N GLY A 71 16.54 -20.58 -16.92
CA GLY A 71 17.84 -20.33 -17.54
C GLY A 71 18.93 -21.26 -16.98
N GLU A 72 18.98 -21.41 -15.65
CA GLU A 72 19.91 -22.34 -14.98
C GLU A 72 19.66 -23.79 -15.40
N ALA A 73 18.40 -24.22 -15.43
CA ALA A 73 18.04 -25.58 -15.86
C ALA A 73 18.43 -25.84 -17.32
N THR A 74 18.22 -24.84 -18.18
CA THR A 74 18.58 -24.90 -19.60
C THR A 74 20.09 -24.95 -19.78
N ALA A 75 20.85 -24.07 -19.11
CA ALA A 75 22.30 -24.06 -19.17
C ALA A 75 22.90 -25.39 -18.69
N ARG A 76 22.38 -25.94 -17.58
CA ARG A 76 22.79 -27.26 -17.08
C ARG A 76 22.43 -28.40 -18.04
N ALA A 77 21.30 -28.31 -18.73
CA ALA A 77 20.92 -29.31 -19.74
C ALA A 77 21.86 -29.26 -20.94
N VAL A 78 22.18 -28.06 -21.44
CA VAL A 78 23.11 -27.86 -22.58
C VAL A 78 24.52 -28.33 -22.24
N GLN A 79 25.01 -28.07 -21.02
CA GLN A 79 26.32 -28.55 -20.55
C GLN A 79 26.47 -30.08 -20.54
N ARG A 80 25.37 -30.84 -20.52
CA ARG A 80 25.40 -32.31 -20.56
C ARG A 80 25.47 -32.88 -21.98
N ILE A 81 25.37 -32.04 -23.02
CA ILE A 81 25.38 -32.48 -24.41
C ILE A 81 26.84 -32.57 -24.89
N PRO A 82 27.33 -33.74 -25.33
CA PRO A 82 28.76 -33.98 -25.60
C PRO A 82 29.34 -33.16 -26.77
N ASP A 83 28.52 -32.78 -27.75
CA ASP A 83 28.94 -32.01 -28.94
C ASP A 83 28.45 -30.55 -28.92
N ALA A 84 27.93 -30.07 -27.78
CA ALA A 84 27.40 -28.71 -27.69
C ALA A 84 28.54 -27.69 -27.63
N HIS A 85 28.78 -27.02 -28.75
CA HIS A 85 29.69 -25.89 -28.84
C HIS A 85 28.91 -24.58 -28.62
N CYS A 86 28.87 -24.08 -27.38
CA CYS A 86 28.28 -22.78 -27.10
C CYS A 86 29.25 -21.65 -27.47
N ASN A 87 28.74 -20.61 -28.14
CA ASN A 87 29.51 -19.38 -28.38
C ASN A 87 29.56 -18.56 -27.08
N GLY A 88 30.67 -18.66 -26.34
CA GLY A 88 30.88 -18.02 -25.05
C GLY A 88 31.03 -19.01 -23.89
N ASP A 89 31.49 -18.53 -22.74
CA ASP A 89 31.70 -19.36 -21.56
C ASP A 89 30.38 -19.56 -20.78
N MET A 90 29.67 -20.64 -21.13
CA MET A 90 28.42 -21.03 -20.47
C MET A 90 28.64 -21.39 -18.98
N HIS A 91 29.84 -21.78 -18.56
CA HIS A 91 30.13 -22.07 -17.16
C HIS A 91 30.22 -20.78 -16.35
N ALA A 92 30.98 -19.81 -16.84
CA ALA A 92 31.08 -18.49 -16.21
C ALA A 92 29.72 -17.78 -16.14
N ALA A 93 28.90 -17.87 -17.20
CA ALA A 93 27.56 -17.30 -17.21
C ALA A 93 26.62 -17.96 -16.17
N LEU A 94 26.68 -19.30 -16.06
CA LEU A 94 25.90 -20.05 -15.08
C LEU A 94 26.33 -19.75 -13.63
N GLU A 95 27.64 -19.66 -13.38
CA GLU A 95 28.19 -19.31 -12.07
C GLU A 95 27.77 -17.91 -11.64
N TYR A 96 27.86 -16.94 -12.56
CA TYR A 96 27.39 -15.58 -12.31
C TYR A 96 25.88 -15.53 -12.01
N ALA A 97 25.05 -16.21 -12.81
CA ALA A 97 23.61 -16.26 -12.58
C ALA A 97 23.25 -16.87 -11.22
N GLN A 98 23.94 -17.94 -10.81
CA GLN A 98 23.77 -18.56 -9.50
C GLN A 98 24.17 -17.61 -8.37
N LYS A 99 25.30 -16.92 -8.50
CA LYS A 99 25.75 -15.92 -7.53
C LYS A 99 24.72 -14.81 -7.34
N VAL A 100 24.25 -14.20 -8.43
CA VAL A 100 23.23 -13.13 -8.39
C VAL A 100 21.94 -13.62 -7.74
N LYS A 101 21.50 -14.84 -8.05
CA LYS A 101 20.31 -15.44 -7.41
C LYS A 101 20.47 -15.57 -5.90
N HIS A 102 21.63 -16.03 -5.44
CA HIS A 102 21.92 -16.17 -4.01
C HIS A 102 21.94 -14.81 -3.32
N GLU A 103 22.63 -13.81 -3.90
CA GLU A 103 22.65 -12.44 -3.38
C GLU A 103 21.25 -11.83 -3.31
N GLN A 104 20.41 -12.00 -4.34
CA GLN A 104 19.01 -11.55 -4.33
C GLN A 104 18.19 -12.23 -3.23
N LYS A 105 18.36 -13.54 -3.04
CA LYS A 105 17.66 -14.28 -1.98
C LYS A 105 18.05 -13.78 -0.60
N ASP A 106 19.33 -13.56 -0.36
CA ASP A 106 19.84 -13.09 0.93
C ASP A 106 19.35 -11.66 1.20
N PHE A 107 19.38 -10.78 0.20
CA PHE A 107 18.83 -9.44 0.30
C PHE A 107 17.34 -9.44 0.69
N LEU A 108 16.51 -10.24 0.00
CA LEU A 108 15.07 -10.32 0.33
C LEU A 108 14.83 -10.87 1.73
N ASN A 109 15.61 -11.87 2.16
CA ASN A 109 15.54 -12.39 3.52
C ASN A 109 15.91 -11.33 4.57
N GLU A 110 16.96 -10.55 4.34
CA GLU A 110 17.34 -9.45 5.23
C GLU A 110 16.25 -8.40 5.35
N GLN A 111 15.66 -7.98 4.22
CA GLN A 111 14.56 -7.01 4.23
C GLN A 111 13.34 -7.56 4.96
N ALA A 112 13.02 -8.85 4.75
CA ALA A 112 11.92 -9.51 5.47
C ALA A 112 12.16 -9.54 6.98
N ILE A 113 13.38 -9.81 7.44
CA ILE A 113 13.72 -9.78 8.88
C ILE A 113 13.62 -8.34 9.43
N LYS A 114 14.16 -7.35 8.71
CA LYS A 114 14.10 -5.92 9.10
C LYS A 114 12.67 -5.37 9.16
N ALA A 115 11.75 -5.93 8.38
CA ALA A 115 10.34 -5.53 8.41
C ALA A 115 9.56 -6.14 9.59
N VAL A 116 10.07 -7.21 10.20
CA VAL A 116 9.41 -7.95 11.30
C VAL A 116 9.97 -7.55 12.68
N VAL A 117 11.24 -7.16 12.76
CA VAL A 117 11.94 -6.72 13.98
C VAL A 117 11.85 -5.22 14.16
#